data_AF-A0A6N2E2G8-F1
#
_entry.id   AF-A0A6N2E2G8-F1
#
_cell.length_a   1.000
_cell.length_b   1.000
_cell.length_c   1.000
_cell.angle_alpha   90.00
_cell.angle_beta   90.00
_cell.angle_gamma   90.00
#
_symmetry.space_group_name_H-M   'P 1'
#
loop_
_entity.id
_entity.type
_entity.pdbx_description
1 polymer ?
#
loop_
_entity_poly.entity_id
_entity_poly.type
_entity_poly.pdbx_seq_one_letter_code
_entity_poly.pdbx_strand_id
1 'polypeptide(L)' 'ITQIDVETFKGVVQLSGFVDTPAAKNRGGRVANGVRGVTQVRNNLIVK' A
#
# COMPACT_ATOMS: atom_id res chain seq x y z
N ILE A 1 10.57 -2.57 -12.86
CA ILE A 1 11.11 -2.22 -11.53
C ILE A 1 9.94 -1.69 -10.72
N THR A 2 9.48 -2.47 -9.76
CA THR A 2 8.42 -2.09 -8.83
C THR A 2 9.05 -1.41 -7.63
N GLN A 3 8.65 -0.17 -7.34
CA GLN A 3 9.10 0.54 -6.14
C GLN A 3 7.88 0.88 -5.30
N ILE A 4 7.85 0.36 -4.08
CA ILE A 4 6.76 0.54 -3.14
C ILE A 4 7.36 1.01 -1.83
N ASP A 5 6.95 2.19 -1.41
CA ASP A 5 7.27 2.78 -0.12
C ASP A 5 6.07 2.59 0.81
N VAL A 6 6.35 2.10 2.01
CA VAL A 6 5.33 1.80 3.03
C VAL A 6 5.68 2.57 4.29
N GLU A 7 4.78 3.43 4.72
CA GLU A 7 4.90 4.18 5.97
C GLU A 7 3.72 3.86 6.86
N THR A 8 3.97 3.64 8.15
CA THR A 8 2.93 3.31 9.12
C THR A 8 3.01 4.24 10.31
N PHE A 9 1.92 4.94 10.62
CA PHE A 9 1.85 5.86 11.74
C PHE A 9 0.53 5.73 12.48
N LYS A 10 0.61 5.37 13.78
CA LYS A 10 -0.55 5.25 14.68
C LYS A 10 -1.74 4.43 14.11
N GLY A 11 -1.43 3.30 13.46
CA GLY A 11 -2.43 2.42 12.84
C GLY A 11 -2.88 2.85 11.44
N VAL A 12 -2.42 4.00 10.93
CA VAL A 12 -2.64 4.40 9.54
C VAL A 12 -1.45 3.95 8.71
N VAL A 13 -1.70 3.14 7.69
CA VAL A 13 -0.68 2.73 6.69
C VAL A 13 -0.83 3.57 5.45
N GLN A 14 0.28 4.10 4.95
CA GLN A 14 0.38 4.80 3.70
C GLN A 14 1.27 3.99 2.75
N LEU A 15 0.72 3.69 1.57
CA LEU A 15 1.40 3.03 0.47
C LEU A 15 1.59 4.06 -0.64
N SER A 16 2.82 4.27 -1.08
CA SER A 16 3.17 5.15 -2.20
C SER A 16 4.21 4.49 -3.09
N GLY A 17 4.28 4.91 -4.35
CA GLY A 17 5.23 4.37 -5.31
C GLY A 17 4.57 3.89 -6.61
N PHE A 18 5.33 3.13 -7.38
CA PHE A 18 4.98 2.74 -8.74
C PHE A 18 4.93 1.21 -8.88
N VAL A 19 3.85 0.73 -9.47
CA VAL A 19 3.62 -0.68 -9.74
C VAL A 19 3.36 -0.91 -11.22
N ASP A 20 3.68 -2.11 -11.70
CA ASP A 20 3.53 -2.45 -13.12
C ASP A 20 2.09 -2.88 -13.47
N THR A 21 1.24 -3.17 -12.47
CA THR A 21 -0.15 -3.60 -12.71
C THR A 21 -1.15 -3.09 -11.66
N PRO A 22 -2.43 -2.92 -12.03
CA PRO A 22 -3.50 -2.62 -11.07
C PRO A 22 -3.70 -3.73 -10.02
N ALA A 23 -3.43 -4.99 -10.40
CA ALA A 23 -3.51 -6.12 -9.48
C ALA A 23 -2.50 -5.98 -8.33
N ALA A 24 -1.27 -5.53 -8.63
CA ALA A 24 -0.26 -5.25 -7.62
C ALA A 24 -0.68 -4.13 -6.67
N LYS A 25 -1.26 -3.03 -7.21
CA LYS A 25 -1.84 -1.95 -6.40
C LYS A 25 -2.89 -2.47 -5.41
N ASN A 26 -3.84 -3.26 -5.90
CA ASN A 26 -4.90 -3.83 -5.06
C ASN A 26 -4.37 -4.80 -4.01
N ARG A 27 -3.38 -5.61 -4.37
CA ARG A 27 -2.74 -6.55 -3.44
C ARG A 27 -1.97 -5.82 -2.34
N GLY A 28 -1.24 -4.77 -2.66
CA GLY A 28 -0.54 -3.93 -1.66
C GLY A 28 -1.49 -3.36 -0.63
N GLY A 29 -2.64 -2.80 -1.06
CA GLY A 29 -3.68 -2.29 -0.16
C GLY A 29 -4.25 -3.36 0.76
N ARG A 30 -4.56 -4.56 0.22
CA ARG A 30 -5.10 -5.68 1.03
C ARG A 30 -4.08 -6.20 2.05
N VAL A 31 -2.83 -6.35 1.64
CA VAL A 31 -1.75 -6.83 2.51
C VAL A 31 -1.53 -5.87 3.68
N ALA A 32 -1.47 -4.56 3.39
CA ALA A 32 -1.36 -3.53 4.42
C ALA A 32 -2.55 -3.53 5.39
N ASN A 33 -3.77 -3.76 4.89
CA ASN A 33 -4.97 -3.79 5.75
C ASN A 33 -4.98 -5.02 6.68
N GLY A 34 -4.42 -6.14 6.25
CA GLY A 34 -4.32 -7.35 7.05
C GLY A 34 -3.32 -7.29 8.21
N VAL A 35 -2.53 -6.21 8.33
CA VAL A 35 -1.57 -6.05 9.42
C VAL A 35 -2.31 -5.71 10.72
N ARG A 36 -2.06 -6.51 11.76
CA ARG A 36 -2.69 -6.31 13.08
C ARG A 36 -2.35 -4.92 13.64
N GLY A 37 -3.37 -4.16 14.01
CA GLY A 37 -3.23 -2.79 14.52
C GLY A 37 -3.42 -1.70 13.45
N VAL A 38 -3.63 -2.08 12.20
CA VAL A 38 -3.99 -1.14 11.13
C VAL A 38 -5.47 -0.79 11.22
N THR A 39 -5.75 0.49 11.37
CA THR A 39 -7.08 1.07 11.41
C THR A 39 -7.48 1.66 10.07
N GLN A 40 -6.51 2.12 9.27
CA GLN A 40 -6.76 2.72 7.97
C GLN A 40 -5.60 2.48 7.01
N VAL A 41 -5.91 2.29 5.72
CA VAL A 41 -4.91 2.16 4.66
C VAL A 41 -5.16 3.22 3.59
N ARG A 42 -4.12 4.00 3.28
CA ARG A 42 -4.08 4.97 2.18
C ARG A 42 -3.24 4.38 1.05
N ASN A 43 -3.88 4.01 -0.05
CA ASN A 43 -3.24 3.38 -1.19
C ASN A 43 -3.05 4.38 -2.35
N ASN A 44 -1.89 5.04 -2.35
CA ASN A 44 -1.47 6.01 -3.36
C ASN A 44 -0.50 5.40 -4.38
N LEU A 45 -0.55 4.08 -4.59
CA LEU A 45 0.27 3.44 -5.63
C LEU A 45 -0.20 3.88 -7.01
N ILE A 46 0.74 4.21 -7.88
CA ILE A 46 0.51 4.61 -9.27
C ILE A 46 0.88 3.43 -10.17
N VAL A 47 -0.01 3.09 -11.09
CA VAL A 47 0.27 2.08 -12.12
C VAL A 47 0.99 2.78 -13.27
N LYS A 48 2.14 2.25 -13.69
CA LYS A 48 2.88 2.73 -14.88
C LYS A 48 2.22 2.28 -16.17
#